data_AF-A0A6P0SNS1-F1
#
_entry.id   AF-A0A6P0SNS1-F1
#
_cell.length_a   1.000
_cell.length_b   1.000
_cell.length_c   1.000
_cell.angle_alpha   90.00
_cell.angle_beta   90.00
_cell.angle_gamma   90.00
#
_symmetry.space_group_name_H-M   'P 1'
#
loop_
_entity.id
_entity.type
_entity.pdbx_description
1 polymer ?
#
loop_
_entity_poly.entity_id
_entity_poly.type
_entity_poly.pdbx_seq_one_letter_code
_entity_poly.pdbx_strand_id
1 'polypeptide(L)' 'MVSIHVEDDQKTLEVEPNQNLAEICDEHPISLLFGCREASCATCLIEVVKGIENL' A
#
# COMPACT_ATOMS: atom_id res chain seq x y z
N MET A 1 -0.43 -9.04 13.52
CA MET A 1 -1.34 -8.13 12.80
C MET A 1 -0.94 -6.69 13.02
N VAL A 2 -0.78 -5.96 11.93
CA VAL A 2 -0.58 -4.50 11.86
C VAL A 2 -1.64 -3.93 10.92
N SER A 3 -1.91 -2.63 11.01
CA SER A 3 -2.93 -1.99 10.20
C SER A 3 -2.34 -0.97 9.24
N ILE A 4 -2.92 -0.91 8.04
CA ILE A 4 -2.62 0.09 7.01
C ILE A 4 -3.92 0.84 6.72
N HIS A 5 -3.89 2.17 6.82
CA HIS A 5 -5.01 3.02 6.45
C HIS A 5 -4.76 3.68 5.09
N VAL A 6 -5.69 3.51 4.17
CA VAL A 6 -5.67 4.14 2.84
C VAL A 6 -6.65 5.31 2.86
N GLU A 7 -6.12 6.54 2.89
CA GLU A 7 -6.92 7.76 3.05
C GLU A 7 -7.88 7.98 1.87
N ASP A 8 -7.42 7.83 0.63
CA ASP A 8 -8.26 8.03 -0.57
C ASP A 8 -9.50 7.11 -0.60
N ASP A 9 -9.37 5.92 -0.02
CA ASP A 9 -10.44 4.92 0.05
C ASP A 9 -11.21 4.94 1.38
N GLN A 10 -10.77 5.74 2.35
CA GLN A 10 -11.28 5.76 3.73
C GLN A 10 -11.38 4.34 4.33
N LYS A 11 -10.37 3.49 4.05
CA LYS A 11 -10.39 2.06 4.34
C LYS A 11 -9.17 1.65 5.17
N THR A 12 -9.38 0.74 6.12
CA THR A 12 -8.31 0.14 6.92
C THR A 12 -8.17 -1.34 6.57
N LEU A 13 -6.93 -1.78 6.35
CA LEU A 13 -6.55 -3.15 6.07
C LEU A 13 -5.82 -3.71 7.30
N GLU A 14 -6.18 -4.93 7.71
CA GLU A 14 -5.47 -5.70 8.73
C GLU A 14 -4.57 -6.71 8.01
N VAL A 15 -3.26 -6.63 8.23
CA VAL A 15 -2.26 -7.42 7.50
C VAL A 15 -1.25 -8.04 8.46
N GLU A 16 -0.50 -9.03 7.98
CA GLU A 16 0.62 -9.58 8.74
C GLU A 16 1.86 -8.68 8.62
N PRO A 17 2.68 -8.58 9.69
CA PRO A 17 3.89 -7.78 9.64
C PRO A 17 4.88 -8.36 8.62
N ASN A 18 5.69 -7.47 8.01
CA ASN A 18 6.72 -7.80 7.02
C ASN A 18 6.21 -8.35 5.67
N GLN A 19 4.93 -8.20 5.35
CA GLN A 19 4.41 -8.45 4.00
C GLN A 19 4.75 -7.31 3.03
N ASN A 20 4.89 -7.61 1.74
CA ASN A 20 5.15 -6.61 0.72
C ASN A 20 3.90 -5.75 0.47
N LEU A 21 4.04 -4.42 0.52
CA LEU A 21 2.93 -3.49 0.29
C LEU A 21 2.26 -3.67 -1.07
N ALA A 22 3.01 -3.93 -2.14
CA ALA A 22 2.44 -4.12 -3.48
C ALA A 22 1.58 -5.39 -3.55
N GLU A 23 2.00 -6.47 -2.87
CA GLU A 23 1.24 -7.71 -2.79
C GLU A 23 -0.06 -7.52 -1.98
N ILE A 24 0.01 -6.81 -0.84
CA ILE A 24 -1.17 -6.45 -0.05
C ILE A 24 -2.19 -5.69 -0.91
N CYS A 25 -1.74 -4.77 -1.75
CA CYS A 25 -2.61 -3.99 -2.65
C CYS A 25 -3.23 -4.83 -3.78
N ASP A 26 -2.64 -5.98 -4.11
CA ASP A 26 -3.22 -6.93 -5.07
C ASP A 26 -4.32 -7.79 -4.42
N GLU A 27 -4.15 -8.14 -3.14
CA GLU A 27 -5.09 -8.96 -2.37
C GLU A 27 -6.31 -8.18 -1.89
N HIS A 28 -6.15 -6.88 -1.64
CA HIS A 28 -7.20 -6.00 -1.16
C HIS A 28 -7.62 -4.99 -2.24
N PRO A 29 -8.91 -4.89 -2.59
CA PRO A 29 -9.36 -3.89 -3.53
C PRO A 29 -9.18 -2.50 -2.92
N ILE A 30 -8.25 -1.73 -3.50
CA ILE A 30 -7.97 -0.32 -3.19
C ILE A 30 -7.76 0.48 -4.48
N SER A 31 -7.94 1.79 -4.43
CA SER A 31 -7.81 2.70 -5.57
C SER A 31 -6.36 3.05 -5.91
N LEU A 32 -5.49 2.05 -6.05
CA LEU A 32 -4.09 2.21 -6.46
C LEU A 32 -3.85 1.57 -7.83
N LEU A 33 -3.28 2.34 -8.75
CA LEU A 33 -2.93 1.84 -10.08
C LEU A 33 -1.50 1.32 -10.10
N PHE A 34 -1.32 0.15 -10.71
CA PHE A 34 0.01 -0.41 -11.00
C PHE A 34 0.30 -0.39 -12.50
N GLY A 35 1.51 0.06 -12.84
CA GLY A 35 2.06 0.02 -14.20
C GLY A 35 3.15 -1.04 -14.31
N CYS A 36 4.41 -0.58 -14.33
CA CYS A 36 5.58 -1.43 -14.62
C CYS A 36 5.90 -2.54 -13.60
N ARG A 37 5.47 -2.44 -12.34
CA ARG A 37 5.86 -3.34 -11.22
C ARG A 37 7.38 -3.46 -10.95
N GLU A 38 8.20 -2.66 -11.62
CA GLU A 38 9.67 -2.70 -11.56
C GLU A 38 10.27 -1.33 -11.18
N ALA A 39 9.49 -0.49 -10.48
CA ALA A 39 9.89 0.84 -10.00
C ALA A 39 10.40 1.84 -11.07
N SER A 40 10.02 1.66 -12.34
CA SER A 40 10.48 2.50 -13.46
C SER A 40 9.51 3.57 -13.93
N CYS A 41 8.19 3.42 -13.67
CA CYS A 41 7.16 4.29 -14.24
C CYS A 41 6.42 5.21 -13.25
N ALA A 42 6.65 5.04 -11.94
CA ALA A 42 6.02 5.82 -10.86
C ALA A 42 4.47 5.81 -10.79
N THR A 43 3.79 4.93 -11.54
CA THR A 43 2.31 4.87 -11.53
C THR A 43 1.72 4.52 -10.15
N CYS A 44 2.41 3.67 -9.38
CA CYS A 44 2.00 3.25 -8.03
C CYS A 44 2.65 4.08 -6.92
N LEU A 45 3.10 5.31 -7.23
CA LEU A 45 3.71 6.18 -6.24
C LEU A 45 2.66 6.61 -5.20
N ILE A 46 3.01 6.50 -3.92
CA ILE A 46 2.19 6.92 -2.78
C ILE A 46 3.00 7.81 -1.85
N GLU A 47 2.30 8.56 -0.99
CA GLU A 47 2.89 9.29 0.12
C GLU A 47 2.52 8.60 1.44
N VAL A 48 3.48 8.47 2.36
CA VAL A 48 3.24 7.94 3.70
C VAL A 48 2.95 9.11 4.63
N VAL A 49 1.68 9.34 4.94
CA VAL A 49 1.24 10.47 5.77
C VAL A 49 1.61 10.26 7.25
N LYS A 50 1.61 9.02 7.74
CA LYS A 50 2.01 8.63 9.11
C LYS A 50 2.60 7.22 9.13
N GLY A 51 3.50 6.95 10.07
CA GLY A 51 4.01 5.60 10.33
C GLY A 51 5.16 5.17 9.42
N ILE A 52 5.92 6.11 8.85
CA ILE A 52 7.10 5.82 8.00
C ILE A 52 8.15 4.96 8.74
N GLU A 53 8.21 5.04 10.06
CA GLU A 53 9.07 4.23 10.90
C GLU A 53 8.73 2.73 10.91
N ASN A 54 7.59 2.34 10.33
CA ASN A 54 7.14 0.94 10.23
C ASN A 54 7.42 0.30 8.86
N LEU A 55 8.09 1.01 7.94
CA LEU A 55 8.42 0.55 6.60
C LEU A 55 9.88 0.09 6.46
#